data_AF-A0A369IJG3-F1
#
_entry.id   AF-A0A369IJG3-F1
#
_cell.length_a   1.000
_cell.length_b   1.000
_cell.length_c   1.000
_cell.angle_alpha   90.00
_cell.angle_beta   90.00
_cell.angle_gamma   90.00
#
_symmetry.space_group_name_H-M   'P 1'
#
loop_
_entity.id
_entity.type
_entity.pdbx_description
1 polymer ?
#
loop_
_entity_poly.entity_id
_entity_poly.type
_entity_poly.pdbx_seq_one_letter_code
_entity_poly.pdbx_strand_id
1 'polypeptide(L)'
;MKKLFLVLVLFCFVGSKTAIAQGVRVNFIRYKMINYNSYYSQWDKWPVKWTSSAAYAIISSVYDNTYKVSVYSNAGEHIVTSVCTFNSQLSSQKRRSEGLPNLNCYTDREGDQIWTNVVSLNSLLGDVTSWKEEGAALYLWVFRSSSSFAFVFE
;
A
#
# COMPACT_ATOMS: atom_id res chain seq x y z
N MET A 1 28.18 -17.24 37.70
CA MET A 1 27.27 -18.04 36.86
C MET A 1 25.88 -17.42 36.69
N LYS A 2 25.17 -16.97 37.75
CA LYS A 2 23.81 -16.37 37.64
C LYS A 2 23.69 -15.15 36.70
N LYS A 3 24.72 -14.29 36.64
CA LYS A 3 24.71 -13.10 35.77
C LYS A 3 24.88 -13.41 34.28
N LEU A 4 25.57 -14.51 33.93
CA LEU A 4 25.79 -14.92 32.54
C LEU A 4 24.50 -15.48 31.92
N PHE A 5 23.73 -16.22 32.73
CA PHE A 5 22.44 -16.79 32.31
C PHE A 5 21.40 -15.69 32.04
N LEU A 6 21.40 -14.63 32.85
CA LEU A 6 20.48 -13.50 32.68
C LEU A 6 20.73 -12.74 31.37
N VAL A 7 22.00 -12.57 30.99
CA VAL A 7 22.38 -11.91 29.73
C VAL A 7 21.99 -12.76 28.52
N LEU A 8 22.16 -14.08 28.59
CA LEU A 8 21.77 -15.00 27.51
C LEU A 8 20.25 -15.01 27.30
N VAL A 9 19.47 -15.04 28.39
CA VAL A 9 18.00 -14.96 28.33
C VAL A 9 17.53 -13.61 27.79
N LEU A 10 18.16 -12.50 28.20
CA LEU A 10 17.86 -11.18 27.62
C LEU A 10 18.18 -11.15 26.12
N PHE A 11 19.30 -11.73 25.68
CA PHE A 11 19.64 -11.77 24.25
C PHE A 11 18.67 -12.63 23.43
N CYS A 12 18.16 -13.74 23.98
CA CYS A 12 17.12 -14.54 23.33
C CYS A 12 15.76 -13.82 23.27
N PHE A 13 15.41 -13.02 24.28
CA PHE A 13 14.17 -12.22 24.30
C PHE A 13 14.27 -10.96 23.41
N VAL A 14 15.45 -10.36 23.28
CA VAL A 14 15.68 -9.21 22.39
C VAL A 14 15.85 -9.66 20.94
N GLY A 15 16.52 -10.80 20.71
CA GLY A 15 16.74 -11.37 19.38
C GLY A 15 15.49 -12.01 18.75
N SER A 16 14.48 -12.40 19.53
CA SER A 16 13.19 -12.85 18.97
C SER A 16 12.30 -11.69 18.48
N LYS A 17 12.65 -10.45 18.83
CA LYS A 17 12.03 -9.24 18.28
C LYS A 17 12.83 -8.59 17.14
N THR A 18 13.78 -9.29 16.51
CA THR A 18 14.03 -9.00 15.09
C THR A 18 12.80 -9.46 14.33
N ALA A 19 11.78 -8.60 14.36
CA ALA A 19 10.67 -8.62 13.44
C ALA A 19 11.30 -8.69 12.05
N ILE A 20 11.24 -9.87 11.45
CA ILE A 20 11.49 -10.01 10.03
C ILE A 20 10.54 -9.01 9.40
N ALA A 21 11.08 -7.97 8.76
CA ALA A 21 10.28 -7.03 8.00
C ALA A 21 9.65 -7.84 6.86
N GLN A 22 8.47 -8.41 7.13
CA GLN A 22 7.75 -9.22 6.16
C GLN A 22 7.20 -8.24 5.13
N GLY A 23 7.74 -8.36 3.93
CA GLY A 23 7.23 -7.69 2.75
C GLY A 23 6.41 -8.67 1.93
N VAL A 24 5.30 -8.21 1.37
CA VAL A 24 4.52 -8.97 0.40
C VAL A 24 4.66 -8.32 -0.96
N ARG A 25 4.97 -9.14 -1.97
CA ARG A 25 4.94 -8.74 -3.37
C ARG A 25 3.55 -9.03 -3.93
N VAL A 26 2.88 -7.97 -4.37
CA VAL A 26 1.59 -8.05 -5.07
C VAL A 26 1.87 -7.81 -6.54
N ASN A 27 1.62 -8.80 -7.38
CA ASN A 27 1.68 -8.64 -8.84
C ASN A 27 0.31 -8.16 -9.32
N PHE A 28 0.31 -7.08 -10.08
CA PHE A 28 -0.89 -6.53 -10.69
C PHE A 28 -0.99 -7.00 -12.13
N ILE A 29 -2.21 -7.21 -12.60
CA ILE A 29 -2.49 -7.58 -13.99
C ILE A 29 -2.36 -6.34 -14.87
N ARG A 30 -2.69 -5.17 -14.32
CA ARG A 30 -2.68 -3.88 -15.02
C ARG A 30 -2.40 -2.71 -14.09
N TYR A 31 -1.82 -1.65 -14.65
CA TYR A 31 -1.72 -0.37 -13.97
C TYR A 31 -1.88 0.78 -14.95
N LYS A 32 -2.21 1.96 -14.44
CA LYS A 32 -2.20 3.21 -15.20
C LYS A 32 -1.81 4.38 -14.33
N MET A 33 -1.06 5.31 -14.90
CA MET A 33 -0.80 6.64 -14.31
C MET A 33 -1.84 7.63 -14.85
N ILE A 34 -2.40 8.42 -13.94
CA ILE A 34 -3.35 9.50 -14.22
C ILE A 34 -2.67 10.77 -13.74
N ASN A 35 -2.45 11.72 -14.63
CA ASN A 35 -1.87 12.99 -14.24
C ASN A 35 -2.97 13.97 -13.87
N TYR A 36 -2.69 14.84 -12.92
CA TYR A 36 -3.46 16.05 -12.75
C TYR A 36 -2.97 17.07 -13.76
N ASN A 37 -3.87 17.53 -14.61
CA ASN A 37 -3.58 18.58 -15.56
C ASN A 37 -3.76 19.93 -14.86
N SER A 38 -2.64 20.58 -14.53
CA SER A 38 -2.63 21.88 -13.86
C SER A 38 -3.27 22.99 -14.69
N TYR A 39 -3.20 22.93 -16.03
CA TYR A 39 -3.79 23.94 -16.92
C TYR A 39 -5.32 23.95 -16.87
N TYR A 40 -5.93 22.77 -16.73
CA TYR A 40 -7.39 22.63 -16.68
C TYR A 40 -7.91 22.36 -15.26
N SER A 41 -7.02 22.40 -14.25
CA SER A 41 -7.30 22.11 -12.84
C SER A 41 -8.11 20.83 -12.60
N GLN A 42 -7.87 19.79 -13.40
CA GLN A 42 -8.62 18.54 -13.36
C GLN A 42 -7.70 17.32 -13.51
N TRP A 43 -8.12 16.20 -12.91
CA TRP A 43 -7.50 14.90 -13.16
C TRP A 43 -7.79 14.44 -14.58
N ASP A 44 -6.80 13.81 -15.22
CA ASP A 44 -7.03 13.07 -16.46
C ASP A 44 -8.18 12.08 -16.27
N LYS A 45 -8.93 11.84 -17.35
CA LYS A 45 -10.08 10.93 -17.30
C LYS A 45 -9.66 9.55 -16.81
N TRP A 46 -10.53 8.97 -15.98
CA TRP A 46 -10.35 7.61 -15.49
C TRP A 46 -10.13 6.62 -16.66
N PRO A 47 -9.28 5.59 -16.49
CA PRO A 47 -9.04 4.62 -17.54
C PRO A 47 -10.35 3.93 -17.93
N VAL A 48 -10.74 4.04 -19.21
CA VAL A 48 -11.83 3.25 -19.80
C VAL A 48 -11.33 1.95 -20.42
N LYS A 49 -10.01 1.85 -20.65
CA LYS A 49 -9.30 0.67 -21.12
C LYS A 49 -8.00 0.54 -20.36
N TRP A 50 -7.73 -0.67 -19.90
CA TRP A 50 -6.50 -1.02 -19.23
C TRP A 50 -5.48 -1.48 -20.26
N THR A 51 -4.26 -0.96 -20.15
CA THR A 51 -3.11 -1.55 -20.84
C THR A 51 -2.65 -2.74 -20.02
N SER A 52 -2.51 -3.91 -20.65
CA SER A 52 -1.92 -5.10 -20.03
C SER A 52 -0.46 -4.80 -19.67
N SER A 53 -0.14 -4.81 -18.38
CA SER A 53 1.24 -4.65 -17.92
C SER A 53 1.39 -5.20 -16.51
N ALA A 54 2.30 -6.16 -16.36
CA ALA A 54 2.58 -6.87 -15.11
C ALA A 54 3.46 -6.04 -14.13
N ALA A 55 2.97 -4.88 -13.70
CA ALA A 55 3.61 -4.14 -12.61
C ALA A 55 3.46 -4.90 -11.29
N TYR A 56 4.28 -4.57 -10.31
CA TYR A 56 4.15 -5.12 -8.97
C TYR A 56 4.42 -4.07 -7.91
N ALA A 57 3.77 -4.23 -6.75
CA ALA A 57 4.11 -3.49 -5.54
C ALA A 57 4.77 -4.41 -4.53
N ILE A 58 5.77 -3.88 -3.83
CA ILE A 58 6.30 -4.44 -2.60
C ILE A 58 5.74 -3.60 -1.46
N ILE A 59 5.02 -4.25 -0.56
CA ILE A 59 4.41 -3.63 0.62
C ILE A 59 5.11 -4.22 1.83
N SER A 60 5.62 -3.38 2.72
CA SER A 60 6.24 -3.83 3.97
C SER A 60 5.73 -3.02 5.15
N SER A 61 5.57 -3.68 6.31
CA SER A 61 5.28 -2.96 7.56
C SER A 61 6.52 -2.20 8.02
N VAL A 62 6.32 -0.99 8.54
CA VAL A 62 7.36 -0.22 9.20
C VAL A 62 7.14 -0.26 10.73
N TYR A 63 6.04 0.32 11.22
CA TYR A 63 5.57 0.30 12.62
C TYR A 63 4.11 0.80 12.70
N ASP A 64 3.35 0.47 13.74
CA ASP A 64 2.01 1.06 14.07
C ASP A 64 1.12 1.45 12.86
N ASN A 65 0.74 0.46 12.04
CA ASN A 65 -0.07 0.65 10.83
C ASN A 65 0.54 1.61 9.79
N THR A 66 1.85 1.78 9.82
CA THR A 66 2.65 2.48 8.82
C THR A 66 3.26 1.46 7.88
N TYR A 67 3.12 1.71 6.58
CA TYR A 67 3.54 0.82 5.52
C TYR A 67 4.42 1.57 4.54
N LYS A 68 5.44 0.89 4.02
CA LYS A 68 6.18 1.33 2.86
C LYS A 68 5.63 0.60 1.64
N VAL A 69 5.15 1.35 0.67
CA VAL A 69 4.63 0.82 -0.61
C VAL A 69 5.57 1.27 -1.72
N SER A 70 6.21 0.31 -2.39
CA SER A 70 7.13 0.57 -3.51
C SER A 70 6.64 -0.14 -4.76
N VAL A 71 6.43 0.61 -5.84
CA VAL A 71 5.91 0.09 -7.10
C VAL A 71 7.03 0.01 -8.12
N TYR A 72 7.00 -1.07 -8.90
CA TYR A 72 7.94 -1.33 -9.98
C TYR A 72 7.20 -1.65 -11.27
N SER A 73 7.81 -1.29 -12.39
CA SER A 73 7.37 -1.68 -13.73
C SER A 73 7.61 -3.17 -13.97
N ASN A 74 7.07 -3.71 -15.07
CA ASN A 74 7.33 -5.09 -15.48
C ASN A 74 8.83 -5.36 -15.75
N ALA A 75 9.58 -4.35 -16.19
CA ALA A 75 11.03 -4.45 -16.38
C ALA A 75 11.82 -4.41 -15.05
N GLY A 76 11.14 -4.24 -13.92
CA GLY A 76 11.76 -4.11 -12.60
C GLY A 76 12.24 -2.70 -12.28
N GLU A 77 11.91 -1.71 -13.11
CA GLU A 77 12.26 -0.32 -12.86
C GLU A 77 11.41 0.25 -11.73
N HIS A 78 12.03 0.99 -10.82
CA HIS A 78 11.31 1.67 -9.75
C HIS A 78 10.45 2.79 -10.33
N ILE A 79 9.17 2.82 -9.95
CA ILE A 79 8.20 3.84 -10.37
C ILE A 79 7.98 4.84 -9.25
N VAL A 80 7.58 4.36 -8.06
CA VAL A 80 7.22 5.23 -6.94
C VAL A 80 7.41 4.50 -5.61
N THR A 81 7.78 5.25 -4.58
CA THR A 81 7.70 4.80 -3.18
C THR A 81 6.94 5.84 -2.36
N SER A 82 6.03 5.38 -1.53
CA SER A 82 5.35 6.18 -0.50
C SER A 82 5.36 5.45 0.84
N VAL A 83 5.44 6.20 1.93
CA VAL A 83 5.41 5.70 3.31
C VAL A 83 4.16 6.26 3.98
N CYS A 84 3.13 5.45 4.12
CA CYS A 84 1.79 5.89 4.50
C CYS A 84 1.31 5.22 5.79
N THR A 85 0.48 5.91 6.56
CA THR A 85 -0.12 5.40 7.81
C THR A 85 -1.63 5.26 7.64
N PHE A 86 -2.24 4.20 8.18
CA PHE A 86 -3.69 4.01 8.09
C PHE A 86 -4.46 5.18 8.72
N ASN A 87 -5.42 5.74 7.99
CA ASN A 87 -6.28 6.83 8.44
C ASN A 87 -7.74 6.34 8.57
N SER A 88 -8.14 5.99 9.79
CA SER A 88 -9.47 5.46 10.09
C SER A 88 -10.58 6.49 9.87
N GLN A 89 -10.32 7.77 10.16
CA GLN A 89 -11.30 8.84 10.00
C GLN A 89 -11.65 9.05 8.52
N LEU A 90 -10.64 9.26 7.66
CA LEU A 90 -10.84 9.41 6.21
C LEU A 90 -11.49 8.16 5.60
N SER A 91 -11.03 6.97 5.98
CA SER A 91 -11.62 5.70 5.54
C SER A 91 -13.12 5.66 5.86
N SER A 92 -13.50 5.98 7.09
CA SER A 92 -14.90 5.95 7.53
C SER A 92 -15.77 6.98 6.80
N GLN A 93 -15.24 8.18 6.53
CA GLN A 93 -15.95 9.23 5.79
C GLN A 93 -16.20 8.78 4.34
N LYS A 94 -15.19 8.22 3.69
CA LYS A 94 -15.29 7.83 2.28
C LYS A 94 -16.22 6.65 2.05
N ARG A 95 -16.20 5.64 2.93
CA ARG A 95 -17.18 4.52 2.91
C ARG A 95 -18.62 5.01 2.95
N ARG A 96 -18.91 6.03 3.76
CA ARG A 96 -20.24 6.66 3.83
C ARG A 96 -20.62 7.35 2.52
N SER A 97 -19.67 8.01 1.86
CA SER A 97 -19.93 8.77 0.64
C SER A 97 -20.04 7.92 -0.63
N GLU A 98 -19.33 6.79 -0.71
CA GLU A 98 -19.23 6.00 -1.94
C GLU A 98 -20.02 4.69 -1.90
N GLY A 99 -20.63 4.33 -0.77
CA GLY A 99 -21.37 3.07 -0.62
C GLY A 99 -20.50 1.82 -0.72
N LEU A 100 -19.17 1.97 -0.73
CA LEU A 100 -18.20 0.88 -0.78
C LEU A 100 -17.89 0.42 0.66
N PRO A 101 -18.28 -0.80 1.07
CA PRO A 101 -18.15 -1.23 2.46
C PRO A 101 -16.70 -1.44 2.91
N ASN A 102 -15.77 -1.65 1.96
CA ASN A 102 -14.42 -2.14 2.23
C ASN A 102 -13.29 -1.16 1.84
N LEU A 103 -13.61 0.12 1.65
CA LEU A 103 -12.62 1.13 1.27
C LEU A 103 -11.74 1.57 2.46
N ASN A 104 -10.42 1.48 2.31
CA ASN A 104 -9.42 1.91 3.31
C ASN A 104 -8.53 3.01 2.74
N CYS A 105 -8.15 3.95 3.58
CA CYS A 105 -7.24 5.05 3.28
C CYS A 105 -5.99 4.97 4.17
N TYR A 106 -4.83 5.21 3.57
CA TYR A 106 -3.57 5.43 4.25
C TYR A 106 -3.03 6.77 3.76
N THR A 107 -2.51 7.60 4.66
CA THR A 107 -2.03 8.94 4.34
C THR A 107 -0.58 9.05 4.76
N ASP A 108 0.27 9.62 3.92
CA ASP A 108 1.63 9.97 4.33
C ASP A 108 1.70 11.37 4.96
N ARG A 109 2.92 11.78 5.32
CA ARG A 109 3.15 13.07 5.98
C ARG A 109 2.99 14.27 5.05
N GLU A 110 3.08 14.05 3.73
CA GLU A 110 2.91 15.09 2.71
C GLU A 110 1.44 15.26 2.31
N GLY A 111 0.55 14.41 2.85
CA GLY A 111 -0.87 14.40 2.53
C GLY A 111 -1.21 13.49 1.35
N ASP A 112 -0.21 12.77 0.81
CA ASP A 112 -0.43 11.79 -0.23
C ASP A 112 -1.29 10.67 0.33
N GLN A 113 -2.24 10.20 -0.47
CA GLN A 113 -3.17 9.15 -0.07
C GLN A 113 -2.87 7.88 -0.82
N ILE A 114 -3.10 6.75 -0.14
CA ILE A 114 -3.14 5.40 -0.67
C ILE A 114 -4.51 4.81 -0.32
N TRP A 115 -5.27 4.40 -1.34
CA TRP A 115 -6.58 3.77 -1.13
C TRP A 115 -6.54 2.28 -1.43
N THR A 116 -7.43 1.49 -0.80
CA THR A 116 -7.64 0.06 -1.10
C THR A 116 -9.13 -0.28 -0.96
N ASN A 117 -9.78 -0.91 -1.95
CA ASN A 117 -11.26 -1.08 -1.98
C ASN A 117 -11.77 -2.40 -1.37
N VAL A 118 -10.90 -3.38 -1.10
CA VAL A 118 -11.33 -4.73 -0.69
C VAL A 118 -10.55 -5.26 0.51
N VAL A 119 -9.23 -5.04 0.52
CA VAL A 119 -8.32 -5.64 1.51
C VAL A 119 -7.46 -4.54 2.14
N SER A 120 -7.26 -4.60 3.47
CA SER A 120 -6.35 -3.68 4.16
C SER A 120 -4.88 -4.06 3.90
N LEU A 121 -3.95 -3.09 3.92
CA LEU A 121 -2.51 -3.38 3.79
C LEU A 121 -2.01 -4.30 4.91
N ASN A 122 -2.60 -4.22 6.10
CA ASN A 122 -2.32 -5.14 7.18
C ASN A 122 -2.68 -6.59 6.83
N SER A 123 -3.89 -6.79 6.27
CA SER A 123 -4.37 -8.10 5.85
C SER A 123 -3.45 -8.69 4.77
N LEU A 124 -2.92 -7.86 3.85
CA LEU A 124 -1.96 -8.31 2.83
C LEU A 124 -0.72 -8.97 3.42
N LEU A 125 -0.23 -8.44 4.55
CA LEU A 125 0.97 -8.96 5.20
C LEU A 125 0.71 -10.22 6.03
N GLY A 126 -0.52 -10.38 6.54
CA GLY A 126 -0.88 -11.48 7.44
C GLY A 126 -1.38 -12.73 6.73
N ASP A 127 -2.21 -12.59 5.69
CA ASP A 127 -2.77 -13.72 4.95
C ASP A 127 -3.23 -13.29 3.54
N VAL A 128 -2.58 -13.84 2.51
CA VAL A 128 -2.89 -13.55 1.10
C VAL A 128 -4.05 -14.38 0.54
N THR A 129 -4.64 -15.31 1.32
CA THR A 129 -5.71 -16.19 0.82
C THR A 129 -7.00 -15.45 0.46
N SER A 130 -7.27 -14.30 1.08
CA SER A 130 -8.42 -13.43 0.76
C SER A 130 -8.37 -12.80 -0.63
N TRP A 131 -7.29 -13.00 -1.39
CA TRP A 131 -7.14 -12.58 -2.78
C TRP A 131 -7.45 -13.65 -3.81
N LYS A 132 -7.64 -14.90 -3.38
CA LYS A 132 -7.96 -16.00 -4.30
C LYS A 132 -9.39 -15.94 -4.82
N GLU A 133 -10.19 -14.98 -4.35
CA GLU A 133 -11.55 -14.75 -4.83
C GLU A 133 -11.54 -14.09 -6.22
N GLU A 134 -12.38 -14.60 -7.12
CA GLU A 134 -12.58 -14.04 -8.45
C GLU A 134 -13.07 -12.58 -8.34
N GLY A 135 -12.28 -11.63 -8.85
CA GLY A 135 -12.61 -10.19 -8.80
C GLY A 135 -11.98 -9.39 -7.65
N ALA A 136 -11.09 -9.98 -6.86
CA ALA A 136 -10.30 -9.23 -5.88
C ALA A 136 -9.35 -8.23 -6.57
N ALA A 137 -9.70 -6.95 -6.54
CA ALA A 137 -8.91 -5.86 -7.10
C ALA A 137 -8.36 -4.95 -5.99
N LEU A 138 -7.03 -4.78 -5.95
CA LEU A 138 -6.40 -3.73 -5.16
C LEU A 138 -6.20 -2.49 -6.01
N TYR A 139 -7.19 -1.62 -5.96
CA TYR A 139 -7.06 -0.26 -6.44
C TYR A 139 -6.15 0.53 -5.51
N LEU A 140 -4.84 0.37 -5.68
CA LEU A 140 -3.85 1.21 -5.01
C LEU A 140 -3.84 2.56 -5.72
N TRP A 141 -4.25 3.63 -5.03
CA TRP A 141 -4.20 4.99 -5.57
C TRP A 141 -3.11 5.79 -4.89
N VAL A 142 -1.97 6.05 -5.53
CA VAL A 142 -0.87 6.83 -4.90
C VAL A 142 -0.90 8.26 -5.42
N PHE A 143 -1.38 9.21 -4.62
CA PHE A 143 -1.49 10.63 -5.00
C PHE A 143 -0.28 11.42 -4.53
N ARG A 144 0.64 11.82 -5.42
CA ARG A 144 1.80 12.65 -5.01
C ARG A 144 1.49 14.14 -5.00
N SER A 145 1.68 14.81 -3.87
CA SER A 145 1.45 16.24 -3.69
C SER A 145 2.47 17.13 -4.41
N SER A 146 3.72 16.68 -4.49
CA SER A 146 4.82 17.39 -5.18
C SER A 146 4.75 17.28 -6.70
N SER A 147 4.07 16.26 -7.21
CA SER A 147 3.85 16.00 -8.63
C SER A 147 2.51 15.30 -8.74
N SER A 148 1.46 16.07 -8.98
CA SER A 148 0.06 15.63 -8.92
C SER A 148 -0.22 14.55 -9.96
N PHE A 149 0.05 13.29 -9.60
CA PHE A 149 -0.31 12.11 -10.35
C PHE A 149 -0.85 11.04 -9.41
N ALA A 150 -1.69 10.18 -9.95
CA ALA A 150 -2.24 9.00 -9.29
C ALA A 150 -1.84 7.77 -10.08
N PHE A 151 -1.30 6.76 -9.42
CA PHE A 151 -1.25 5.43 -10.01
C PHE A 151 -2.50 4.66 -9.62
N VAL A 152 -3.09 3.91 -10.55
CA VAL A 152 -4.18 2.98 -10.29
C VAL A 152 -3.74 1.60 -10.72
N PHE A 153 -3.83 0.63 -9.82
CA PHE A 153 -3.47 -0.77 -10.07
C PHE A 153 -4.70 -1.66 -9.99
N GLU A 154 -4.67 -2.77 -10.73
CA GLU A 154 -5.62 -3.88 -10.61
C GLU A 154 -4.93 -5.22 -10.85
#